data_AF-A0A537RBV3-F1
#
_entry.id   AF-A0A537RBV3-F1
#
_cell.length_a   1.000
_cell.length_b   1.000
_cell.length_c   1.000
_cell.angle_alpha   90.00
_cell.angle_beta   90.00
_cell.angle_gamma   90.00
#
_symmetry.space_group_name_H-M   'P 1'
#
loop_
_entity.id
_entity.type
_entity.pdbx_description
1 polymer ?
#
loop_
_entity_poly.entity_id
_entity_poly.type
_entity_poly.pdbx_seq_one_letter_code
_entity_poly.pdbx_strand_id
1 'polypeptide(L)'
;MGLTGAGRGDEQEMRRRGFGLRAPGLASFARLRGSAHAAGCMRPGESLRRAAAAESDRATPRTADGHALFGGDRTVKLLARVQGYVQEIKYQDGAAVKKGTPLFVIEPEPYKVQLEQAQAAEEGAKATLTNAEAEFTRQQELQSKDVSTQANLDRARAARDTARAGVLQAQAATQT
;
A
#
# COMPACT_ATOMS: atom_id res chain seq x y z
N MET A 1 21.12 18.64 -62.30
CA MET A 1 20.68 19.77 -63.16
C MET A 1 19.17 19.62 -63.35
N GLY A 2 18.31 20.49 -62.81
CA GLY A 2 17.88 21.75 -63.43
C GLY A 2 17.00 21.43 -64.66
N LEU A 3 15.76 21.89 -64.87
CA LEU A 3 14.98 23.07 -64.49
C LEU A 3 13.49 22.69 -64.77
N THR A 4 12.49 23.12 -63.99
CA THR A 4 11.63 24.31 -64.25
C THR A 4 11.01 24.31 -65.66
N GLY A 5 9.72 24.53 -65.93
CA GLY A 5 8.51 24.88 -65.17
C GLY A 5 7.33 24.84 -66.16
N ALA A 6 6.13 24.49 -65.71
CA ALA A 6 5.04 25.43 -65.45
C ALA A 6 4.60 26.30 -66.66
N GLY A 7 3.55 25.86 -67.35
CA GLY A 7 2.62 26.74 -68.07
C GLY A 7 1.30 26.84 -67.30
N ARG A 8 1.12 28.00 -66.66
CA ARG A 8 -0.09 28.45 -65.95
C ARG A 8 -1.14 28.95 -66.94
N GLY A 9 -2.41 28.62 -66.70
CA GLY A 9 -3.52 29.56 -66.76
C GLY A 9 -4.17 29.49 -65.37
N ASP A 10 -3.94 30.45 -64.48
CA ASP A 10 -4.56 31.79 -64.43
C ASP A 10 -6.05 31.72 -64.12
N GLU A 11 -6.36 31.59 -62.82
CA GLU A 11 -7.52 32.25 -62.23
C GLU A 11 -7.16 32.58 -60.77
N GLN A 12 -6.43 33.68 -60.64
CA GLN A 12 -6.26 34.40 -59.40
C GLN A 12 -7.41 35.38 -59.25
N GLU A 13 -8.23 35.20 -58.22
CA GLU A 13 -8.94 36.30 -57.60
C GLU A 13 -8.63 36.28 -56.10
N MET A 14 -7.63 37.07 -55.70
CA MET A 14 -7.79 38.23 -54.82
C MET A 14 -8.81 37.97 -53.68
N ARG A 15 -8.46 38.01 -52.40
CA ARG A 15 -8.02 39.19 -51.63
C ARG A 15 -7.46 38.71 -50.29
N ARG A 16 -6.16 38.89 -50.01
CA ARG A 16 -5.50 40.08 -49.43
C ARG A 16 -5.69 40.26 -47.91
N ARG A 17 -4.55 40.13 -47.21
CA ARG A 17 -4.10 40.84 -45.97
C ARG A 17 -4.72 40.30 -44.66
N GLY A 18 -3.99 40.04 -43.58
CA GLY A 18 -2.58 40.16 -43.24
C GLY A 18 -2.44 39.81 -41.76
N PHE A 19 -1.57 38.86 -41.42
CA PHE A 19 -1.30 38.45 -40.04
C PHE A 19 -0.27 39.40 -39.43
N GLY A 20 -0.68 40.16 -38.42
CA GLY A 20 0.18 41.11 -37.70
C GLY A 20 -0.15 41.09 -36.22
N LEU A 21 0.88 40.83 -35.41
CA LEU A 21 0.89 40.84 -33.94
C LEU A 21 0.35 42.16 -33.37
N ARG A 22 -0.23 42.13 -32.13
CA ARG A 22 0.06 43.03 -30.99
C ARG A 22 -1.09 43.09 -29.94
N ALA A 23 -0.81 42.63 -28.72
CA ALA A 23 -1.53 43.01 -27.48
C ALA A 23 -1.34 44.52 -27.20
N PRO A 24 -2.19 45.27 -26.43
CA PRO A 24 -2.64 44.99 -25.05
C PRO A 24 -4.06 45.53 -24.67
N GLY A 25 -4.47 45.38 -23.39
CA GLY A 25 -5.25 46.42 -22.69
C GLY A 25 -6.68 46.08 -22.20
N LEU A 26 -6.79 45.84 -20.89
CA LEU A 26 -7.84 46.25 -19.94
C LEU A 26 -9.21 46.71 -20.49
N ALA A 27 -10.27 45.94 -20.16
CA ALA A 27 -11.60 46.49 -19.93
C ALA A 27 -12.32 45.72 -18.81
N SER A 28 -12.49 46.44 -17.70
CA SER A 28 -13.21 46.07 -16.49
C SER A 28 -14.68 45.77 -16.80
N PHE A 29 -15.20 44.61 -16.37
CA PHE A 29 -16.65 44.40 -16.25
C PHE A 29 -17.01 44.29 -14.77
N ALA A 30 -17.70 45.33 -14.31
CA ALA A 30 -18.11 45.58 -12.96
C ALA A 30 -19.13 44.56 -12.45
N ARG A 31 -19.01 44.26 -11.16
CA ARG A 31 -19.91 43.45 -10.33
C ARG A 31 -21.36 43.97 -10.40
N LEU A 32 -22.31 43.08 -10.68
CA LEU A 32 -23.62 43.13 -10.01
C LEU A 32 -23.75 41.91 -9.10
N ARG A 33 -23.67 42.19 -7.80
CA ARG A 33 -23.88 41.26 -6.70
C ARG A 33 -25.30 41.52 -6.21
N GLY A 34 -26.20 40.56 -6.32
CA GLY A 34 -27.53 40.69 -5.70
C GLY A 34 -28.61 39.81 -6.32
N SER A 35 -28.75 38.59 -5.80
CA SER A 35 -30.05 37.89 -5.75
C SER A 35 -29.97 36.93 -4.57
N ALA A 36 -30.68 37.32 -3.50
CA ALA A 36 -30.85 36.56 -2.30
C ALA A 36 -31.67 35.30 -2.62
N HIS A 37 -31.07 34.12 -2.42
CA HIS A 37 -31.80 32.86 -2.37
C HIS A 37 -31.88 32.46 -0.90
N ALA A 38 -33.10 32.37 -0.39
CA ALA A 38 -33.41 31.97 0.98
C ALA A 38 -32.93 30.53 1.21
N ALA A 39 -31.81 30.38 1.91
CA ALA A 39 -31.36 29.11 2.43
C ALA A 39 -32.04 28.87 3.79
N GLY A 40 -32.73 27.74 3.90
CA GLY A 40 -33.39 27.30 5.13
C GLY A 40 -32.44 27.24 6.32
N CYS A 41 -32.97 27.63 7.47
CA CYS A 41 -32.28 27.64 8.75
C CYS A 41 -31.89 26.22 9.20
N MET A 42 -30.63 25.83 9.00
CA MET A 42 -30.03 24.68 9.65
C MET A 42 -29.11 25.20 10.76
N ARG A 43 -29.49 24.99 12.02
CA ARG A 43 -28.78 25.48 13.21
C ARG A 43 -27.44 24.74 13.35
N PRO A 44 -26.29 25.44 13.45
CA PRO A 44 -25.03 24.81 13.78
C PRO A 44 -24.76 24.90 15.29
N GLY A 45 -24.24 23.81 15.87
CA GLY A 45 -23.46 23.87 17.10
C GLY A 45 -23.96 23.03 18.28
N GLU A 46 -23.97 21.71 18.14
CA GLU A 46 -23.82 20.82 19.30
C GLU A 46 -22.36 20.34 19.31
N SER A 47 -21.58 20.89 20.24
CA SER A 47 -20.17 20.53 20.41
C SER A 47 -20.10 19.15 21.09
N LEU A 48 -19.75 18.13 20.31
CA LEU A 48 -19.37 16.84 20.85
C LEU A 48 -18.19 17.07 21.80
N ARG A 49 -18.46 16.97 23.10
CA ARG A 49 -17.43 16.87 24.14
C ARG A 49 -16.58 15.66 23.77
N ARG A 50 -15.39 15.93 23.26
CA ARG A 50 -14.33 14.93 23.12
C ARG A 50 -14.04 14.45 24.54
N ALA A 51 -14.57 13.27 24.89
CA ALA A 51 -14.17 12.57 26.09
C ALA A 51 -12.65 12.45 26.01
N ALA A 52 -11.98 13.08 26.97
CA ALA A 52 -10.55 12.96 27.14
C ALA A 52 -10.24 11.47 27.21
N ALA A 53 -9.41 11.00 26.26
CA ALA A 53 -8.80 9.69 26.35
C ALA A 53 -8.09 9.64 27.70
N ALA A 54 -8.50 8.69 28.56
CA ALA A 54 -7.75 8.38 29.75
C ALA A 54 -6.32 8.03 29.32
N GLU A 55 -5.37 8.80 29.83
CA GLU A 55 -3.94 8.51 29.72
C GLU A 55 -3.73 7.09 30.24
N SER A 56 -3.52 6.16 29.31
CA SER A 56 -3.19 4.77 29.64
C SER A 56 -1.82 4.81 30.29
N ASP A 57 -1.83 4.52 31.59
CA ASP A 57 -0.66 4.39 32.45
C ASP A 57 0.36 3.47 31.78
N ARG A 58 1.33 4.05 31.05
CA ARG A 58 2.31 3.27 30.30
C ARG A 58 3.20 2.58 31.31
N ALA A 59 2.96 1.28 31.48
CA ALA A 59 3.85 0.38 32.20
C ALA A 59 5.29 0.65 31.73
N THR A 60 6.14 1.04 32.68
CA THR A 60 7.55 1.30 32.45
C THR A 60 8.22 0.04 31.87
N PRO A 61 9.13 0.16 30.89
CA PRO A 61 9.86 -0.98 30.38
C PRO A 61 10.72 -1.56 31.50
N ARG A 62 10.31 -2.73 32.02
CA ARG A 62 11.11 -3.52 32.95
C ARG A 62 12.06 -4.39 32.14
N THR A 63 13.35 -4.08 32.21
CA THR A 63 14.41 -4.96 31.72
C THR A 63 14.56 -6.09 32.74
N ALA A 64 14.11 -7.29 32.40
CA ALA A 64 14.27 -8.48 33.24
C ALA A 64 15.54 -9.23 32.84
N ASP A 65 16.67 -8.92 33.50
CA ASP A 65 17.90 -9.69 33.41
C ASP A 65 17.79 -10.92 34.33
N GLY A 66 17.32 -12.04 33.80
CA GLY A 66 17.15 -13.30 34.54
C GLY A 66 18.34 -14.24 34.37
N HIS A 67 18.96 -14.67 35.47
CA HIS A 67 20.00 -15.70 35.49
C HIS A 67 19.41 -17.04 35.94
N ALA A 68 19.38 -18.05 35.08
CA ALA A 68 18.93 -19.40 35.45
C ALA A 68 20.12 -20.37 35.54
N LEU A 69 20.17 -21.12 36.64
CA LEU A 69 21.16 -22.19 36.85
C LEU A 69 20.59 -23.51 36.32
N PHE A 70 21.23 -24.07 35.28
CA PHE A 70 20.94 -25.43 34.84
C PHE A 70 21.86 -26.39 35.61
N GLY A 71 21.30 -27.48 36.13
CA GLY A 71 22.05 -28.44 36.96
C GLY A 71 23.36 -28.89 36.31
N GLY A 72 24.46 -28.69 37.04
CA GLY A 72 25.82 -29.06 36.66
C GLY A 72 26.54 -27.99 35.84
N ASP A 73 27.34 -27.15 36.51
CA ASP A 73 28.45 -26.29 36.05
C ASP A 73 28.29 -25.47 34.75
N ARG A 74 27.09 -25.40 34.17
CA ARG A 74 26.80 -24.71 32.91
C ARG A 74 25.87 -23.54 33.15
N THR A 75 26.47 -22.35 33.32
CA THR A 75 25.75 -21.08 33.29
C THR A 75 25.34 -20.74 31.86
N VAL A 76 24.04 -20.66 31.58
CA VAL A 76 23.52 -20.25 30.26
C VAL A 76 22.87 -18.89 30.43
N LYS A 77 23.30 -17.90 29.63
CA LYS A 77 22.65 -16.59 29.57
C LYS A 77 21.38 -16.71 28.73
N LEU A 78 20.22 -16.50 29.35
CA LEU A 78 18.96 -16.44 28.63
C LEU A 78 18.86 -15.07 27.96
N LEU A 79 18.72 -15.06 26.64
CA LEU A 79 18.44 -13.86 25.86
C LEU A 79 17.06 -14.03 25.23
N ALA A 80 16.18 -13.05 25.44
CA ALA A 80 14.92 -13.01 24.72
C ALA A 80 15.22 -12.82 23.22
N ARG A 81 14.71 -13.73 22.38
CA ARG A 81 14.86 -13.61 20.92
C ARG A 81 14.03 -12.47 20.35
N VAL A 82 12.99 -12.05 21.08
CA VAL A 82 12.05 -11.02 20.66
C VAL A 82 11.94 -9.98 21.77
N GLN A 83 12.04 -8.70 21.40
CA GLN A 83 11.87 -7.60 22.35
C GLN A 83 10.38 -7.35 22.59
N GLY A 84 9.95 -7.44 23.85
CA GLY A 84 8.56 -7.21 24.24
C GLY A 84 8.41 -7.15 25.75
N TYR A 85 7.21 -6.80 26.22
CA TYR A 85 6.91 -6.72 27.65
C TYR A 85 6.67 -8.13 28.20
N VAL A 86 7.36 -8.46 29.29
CA VAL A 86 7.17 -9.73 30.00
C VAL A 86 5.83 -9.67 30.74
N GLN A 87 4.91 -10.54 30.35
CA GLN A 87 3.59 -10.69 30.96
C GLN A 87 3.68 -11.55 32.23
N GLU A 88 4.44 -12.65 32.19
CA GLU A 88 4.53 -13.59 33.32
C GLU A 88 5.93 -14.23 33.38
N ILE A 89 6.47 -14.35 34.60
CA ILE A 89 7.70 -15.09 34.89
C ILE A 89 7.28 -16.43 35.51
N LYS A 90 7.59 -17.54 34.84
CA LYS A 90 7.14 -18.90 35.18
C LYS A 90 8.21 -19.76 35.85
N TYR A 91 9.17 -19.14 36.51
CA TYR A 91 10.22 -19.86 37.24
C TYR A 91 10.45 -19.24 38.62
N GLN A 92 10.93 -20.07 39.55
CA GLN A 92 11.45 -19.61 40.83
C GLN A 92 12.97 -19.65 40.80
N ASP A 93 13.62 -18.64 41.38
CA ASP A 93 15.07 -18.56 41.44
C ASP A 93 15.66 -19.79 42.15
N GLY A 94 16.57 -20.49 41.46
CA GLY A 94 17.18 -21.74 41.96
C GLY A 94 16.44 -23.04 41.60
N ALA A 95 15.29 -22.97 40.92
CA ALA A 95 14.59 -24.18 40.47
C ALA A 95 15.29 -24.85 39.27
N ALA A 96 15.44 -26.17 39.32
CA ALA A 96 15.96 -26.95 38.21
C ALA A 96 14.93 -27.01 37.06
N VAL A 97 15.26 -26.36 35.94
CA VAL A 97 14.39 -26.31 34.74
C VAL A 97 14.90 -27.23 33.63
N LYS A 98 13.96 -27.89 32.94
CA LYS A 98 14.27 -28.79 31.81
C LYS A 98 14.30 -28.00 30.50
N LYS A 99 15.04 -28.51 29.51
CA LYS A 99 15.06 -27.94 28.16
C LYS A 99 13.63 -27.96 27.57
N GLY A 100 13.16 -26.79 27.11
CA GLY A 100 11.83 -26.63 26.50
C GLY A 100 10.73 -26.12 27.44
N THR A 101 11.01 -25.95 28.74
CA THR A 101 10.06 -25.32 29.66
C THR A 101 9.97 -23.81 29.38
N PRO A 102 8.76 -23.24 29.19
CA PRO A 102 8.60 -21.80 29.03
C PRO A 102 8.87 -21.08 30.36
N LEU A 103 9.85 -20.17 30.36
CA LEU A 103 10.29 -19.45 31.56
C LEU A 103 9.72 -18.03 31.61
N PHE A 104 9.48 -17.43 30.45
CA PHE A 104 8.91 -16.11 30.28
C PHE A 104 7.77 -16.18 29.27
N VAL A 105 6.64 -15.54 29.61
CA VAL A 105 5.57 -15.27 28.65
C VAL A 105 5.66 -13.80 28.29
N ILE A 106 5.86 -13.50 27.00
CA ILE A 106 5.81 -12.15 26.47
C ILE A 106 4.37 -11.87 26.03
N GLU A 107 3.91 -10.64 26.18
CA GLU A 107 2.58 -10.22 25.74
C GLU A 107 2.35 -10.57 24.24
N PRO A 108 1.35 -11.42 23.91
CA PRO A 108 1.22 -11.96 22.56
C PRO A 108 0.45 -11.05 21.61
N GLU A 109 -0.38 -10.14 22.13
CA GLU A 109 -1.28 -9.30 21.33
C GLU A 109 -0.60 -8.54 20.17
N PRO A 110 0.52 -7.81 20.38
CA PRO A 110 1.17 -7.10 19.27
C PRO A 110 1.74 -8.03 18.20
N TYR A 111 2.09 -9.27 18.55
CA TYR A 111 2.59 -10.27 17.58
C TYR A 111 1.45 -10.96 16.84
N LYS A 112 0.31 -11.21 17.50
CA LYS A 112 -0.89 -11.72 16.82
C LYS A 112 -1.38 -10.75 15.76
N VAL A 113 -1.46 -9.46 16.09
CA VAL A 113 -1.87 -8.43 15.12
C VAL A 113 -0.91 -8.36 13.92
N GLN A 114 0.40 -8.47 14.16
CA GLN A 114 1.39 -8.51 13.07
C GLN A 114 1.23 -9.77 12.20
N LEU A 115 0.98 -10.92 12.82
CA LEU A 115 0.71 -12.17 12.10
C LEU A 115 -0.58 -12.06 11.26
N GLU A 116 -1.66 -11.54 11.84
CA GLU A 116 -2.92 -11.33 11.13
C GLU A 116 -2.77 -10.35 9.95
N GLN A 117 -1.98 -9.29 10.10
CA GLN A 117 -1.65 -8.36 9.02
C GLN A 117 -0.86 -9.05 7.90
N ALA A 118 0.14 -9.86 8.24
CA ALA A 118 0.93 -10.62 7.27
C ALA A 118 0.06 -11.67 6.54
N GLN A 119 -0.84 -12.35 7.26
CA GLN A 119 -1.80 -13.29 6.68
C GLN A 119 -2.78 -12.58 5.73
N ALA A 120 -3.29 -11.40 6.11
CA ALA A 120 -4.15 -10.61 5.23
C ALA A 120 -3.43 -10.18 3.94
N ALA A 121 -2.14 -9.82 4.04
CA ALA A 121 -1.32 -9.51 2.88
C ALA A 121 -1.10 -10.74 1.97
N GLU A 122 -0.89 -11.93 2.56
CA GLU A 122 -0.80 -13.19 1.82
C GLU A 122 -2.08 -13.50 1.05
N GLU A 123 -3.25 -13.38 1.70
CA GLU A 123 -4.53 -13.60 1.04
C GLU A 123 -4.81 -12.59 -0.07
N GLY A 124 -4.45 -11.32 0.12
CA GLY A 124 -4.53 -10.30 -0.93
C GLY A 124 -3.63 -10.61 -2.14
N ALA A 125 -2.42 -11.10 -1.90
CA ALA A 125 -1.51 -11.54 -2.96
C ALA A 125 -2.05 -12.77 -3.70
N LYS A 126 -2.63 -13.75 -2.98
CA LYS A 126 -3.28 -14.92 -3.58
C LYS A 126 -4.45 -14.53 -4.46
N ALA A 127 -5.30 -13.60 -4.02
CA ALA A 127 -6.40 -13.09 -4.84
C ALA A 127 -5.91 -12.44 -6.13
N THR A 128 -4.80 -11.69 -6.05
CA THR A 128 -4.16 -11.07 -7.22
C THR A 128 -3.63 -12.13 -8.19
N LEU A 129 -3.00 -13.19 -7.67
CA LEU A 129 -2.54 -14.33 -8.48
C LEU A 129 -3.71 -15.01 -9.18
N THR A 130 -4.78 -15.35 -8.47
CA THR A 130 -5.97 -15.99 -9.04
C THR A 130 -6.56 -15.16 -10.20
N ASN A 131 -6.63 -13.84 -10.04
CA ASN A 131 -7.10 -12.97 -11.11
C ASN A 131 -6.15 -12.97 -12.33
N ALA A 132 -4.83 -12.93 -12.10
CA ALA A 132 -3.84 -12.97 -13.16
C ALA A 132 -3.80 -14.34 -13.88
N GLU A 133 -4.04 -15.44 -13.16
CA GLU A 133 -4.19 -16.78 -13.73
C GLU A 133 -5.45 -16.90 -14.59
N ALA A 134 -6.57 -16.34 -14.14
CA ALA A 134 -7.79 -16.29 -14.92
C ALA A 134 -7.62 -15.46 -16.21
N GLU A 135 -6.90 -14.33 -16.14
CA GLU A 135 -6.57 -13.52 -17.31
C GLU A 135 -5.66 -14.29 -18.27
N PHE A 136 -4.60 -14.94 -17.76
CA PHE A 136 -3.71 -15.75 -18.59
C PHE A 136 -4.46 -16.87 -19.31
N THR A 137 -5.33 -17.59 -18.59
CA THR A 137 -6.15 -18.66 -19.17
C THR A 137 -7.06 -18.11 -20.27
N ARG A 138 -7.71 -16.96 -20.03
CA ARG A 138 -8.56 -16.31 -21.03
C ARG A 138 -7.77 -15.89 -22.27
N GLN A 139 -6.59 -15.31 -22.10
CA GLN A 139 -5.73 -14.92 -23.23
C GLN A 139 -5.22 -16.13 -24.01
N GLN A 140 -4.93 -17.24 -23.32
CA GLN A 140 -4.53 -18.49 -23.96
C GLN A 140 -5.65 -19.07 -24.82
N GLU A 141 -6.89 -19.05 -24.33
CA GLU A 141 -8.07 -19.48 -25.12
C GLU A 141 -8.32 -18.57 -26.33
N LEU A 142 -8.16 -17.25 -26.17
CA LEU A 142 -8.33 -16.29 -27.26
C LEU A 142 -7.22 -16.40 -28.31
N GLN A 143 -5.99 -16.71 -27.90
CA GLN A 143 -4.88 -16.98 -28.82
C GLN A 143 -5.10 -18.28 -29.60
N SER A 144 -5.65 -19.32 -28.94
CA SER A 144 -6.01 -20.58 -29.60
C SER A 144 -7.15 -20.42 -30.62
N LYS A 145 -7.92 -19.32 -30.52
CA LYS A 145 -8.99 -18.93 -31.46
C LYS A 145 -8.53 -17.86 -32.46
N ASP A 146 -7.24 -17.55 -32.51
CA ASP A 146 -6.63 -16.49 -33.35
C ASP A 146 -7.23 -15.08 -33.12
N VAL A 147 -7.84 -14.84 -31.96
CA VAL A 147 -8.46 -13.54 -31.59
C VAL A 147 -7.47 -12.60 -30.89
N SER A 148 -6.50 -13.16 -30.15
CA SER A 148 -5.50 -12.38 -29.38
C SER A 148 -4.10 -12.52 -29.95
N THR A 149 -3.28 -11.48 -29.79
CA THR A 149 -1.89 -11.48 -30.26
C THR A 149 -0.96 -12.20 -29.27
N GLN A 150 0.16 -12.74 -29.77
CA GLN A 150 1.18 -13.36 -28.93
C GLN A 150 1.68 -12.41 -27.83
N ALA A 151 1.84 -11.13 -28.15
CA ALA A 151 2.26 -10.11 -27.20
C ALA A 151 1.28 -9.93 -26.01
N ASN A 152 -0.02 -10.17 -26.22
CA ASN A 152 -1.01 -10.12 -25.14
C ASN A 152 -0.88 -11.33 -24.22
N LEU A 153 -0.69 -12.53 -24.78
CA LEU A 153 -0.46 -13.75 -24.01
C LEU A 153 0.82 -13.65 -23.16
N ASP A 154 1.90 -13.13 -23.74
CA ASP A 154 3.17 -12.95 -23.05
C ASP A 154 3.05 -11.92 -21.92
N ARG A 155 2.29 -10.83 -22.12
CA ARG A 155 1.98 -9.87 -21.04
C ARG A 155 1.17 -10.51 -19.92
N ALA A 156 0.15 -11.30 -20.24
CA ALA A 156 -0.66 -11.99 -19.23
C ALA A 156 0.17 -13.03 -18.46
N ARG A 157 1.08 -13.73 -19.14
CA ARG A 157 2.03 -14.65 -18.52
C ARG A 157 2.96 -13.93 -17.54
N ALA A 158 3.57 -12.83 -17.98
CA ALA A 158 4.44 -12.03 -17.13
C ALA A 158 3.72 -11.46 -15.90
N ALA A 159 2.46 -11.02 -16.07
CA ALA A 159 1.63 -10.54 -14.96
C ALA A 159 1.34 -11.65 -13.93
N ARG A 160 1.00 -12.86 -14.41
CA ARG A 160 0.78 -14.03 -13.55
C ARG A 160 2.06 -14.46 -12.81
N ASP A 161 3.20 -14.48 -13.49
CA ASP A 161 4.48 -14.83 -12.87
C ASP A 161 4.90 -13.77 -11.82
N THR A 162 4.62 -12.49 -12.07
CA THR A 162 4.84 -11.40 -11.11
C THR A 162 3.92 -11.55 -9.89
N ALA A 163 2.63 -11.83 -10.10
CA ALA A 163 1.69 -12.06 -9.01
C ALA A 163 2.09 -13.28 -8.16
N ARG A 164 2.61 -14.34 -8.80
CA ARG A 164 3.12 -15.53 -8.11
C ARG A 164 4.33 -15.19 -7.23
N ALA A 165 5.24 -14.36 -7.72
CA ALA A 165 6.35 -13.86 -6.93
C ALA A 165 5.86 -13.03 -5.72
N GLY A 166 4.79 -12.24 -5.90
CA GLY A 166 4.14 -11.51 -4.82
C GLY A 166 3.59 -12.41 -3.71
N VAL A 167 2.98 -13.55 -4.07
CA VAL A 167 2.53 -14.55 -3.09
C VAL A 167 3.71 -15.13 -2.31
N LEU A 168 4.80 -15.49 -2.98
CA LEU A 168 5.99 -16.03 -2.32
C LEU A 168 6.61 -15.02 -1.34
N GLN A 169 6.62 -13.74 -1.72
CA GLN A 169 7.08 -12.66 -0.84
C GLN A 169 6.20 -12.52 0.40
N ALA A 170 4.87 -12.58 0.23
CA ALA A 170 3.94 -12.49 1.36
C ALA A 170 4.03 -13.72 2.28
N GLN A 171 4.23 -14.91 1.72
CA GLN A 171 4.48 -16.15 2.48
C GLN A 171 5.80 -16.13 3.25
N ALA A 172 6.81 -15.42 2.74
CA ALA A 172 8.04 -15.23 3.50
C ALA A 172 7.81 -14.32 4.72
N ALA A 173 6.94 -13.31 4.59
CA ALA A 173 6.62 -12.38 5.67
C ALA A 173 5.77 -13.01 6.80
N THR A 174 5.03 -14.10 6.55
CA THR A 174 4.29 -14.81 7.60
C THR A 174 5.15 -15.78 8.41
N GLN A 175 6.35 -16.10 7.94
CA GLN A 175 7.26 -17.08 8.56
C GLN A 175 8.34 -16.46 9.46
N THR A 176 8.49 -15.13 9.45
CA THR A 176 9.47 -14.38 10.25
C THR A 176 8.91 -13.97 11.61
#